data_AF-A0AAN9B3E1-F1
#
_entry.id   AF-A0AAN9B3E1-F1
#
_cell.length_a   1.000
_cell.length_b   1.000
_cell.length_c   1.000
_cell.angle_alpha   90.00
_cell.angle_beta   90.00
_cell.angle_gamma   90.00
#
_symmetry.space_group_name_H-M   'P 1'
#
loop_
_entity.id
_entity.type
_entity.pdbx_description
1 polymer ?
#
loop_
_entity_poly.entity_id
_entity_poly.type
_entity_poly.pdbx_seq_one_letter_code
_entity_poly.pdbx_strand_id
1 'polypeptide(L)'
;MMCSMTSCLPRDPLKSTVRVRFLVTVNDTWDPNGCMATVATPFLVAGMIHNETGQIQVGSCDHGPLDFSVQQGSDDGYSKMHVFLTFHSSVIEDASPPTCNIPWNGTYINPTENNMDSSPLPSCATADSREGYHMTYYWFRLLEWQFL
;
A
#
# COMPACT_ATOMS: atom_id res chain seq x y z
N MET A 1 23.45 31.70 -32.57
CA MET A 1 23.04 30.28 -32.61
C MET A 1 21.90 30.13 -31.61
N MET A 2 20.69 29.83 -32.11
CA MET A 2 19.45 29.76 -31.32
C MET A 2 19.30 28.39 -30.65
N CYS A 3 18.88 28.34 -29.39
CA CYS A 3 18.16 27.20 -28.83
C CYS A 3 16.67 27.56 -28.75
N SER A 4 15.85 26.63 -29.22
CA SER A 4 14.43 26.73 -29.57
C SER A 4 13.49 26.51 -28.38
N MET A 5 12.29 27.06 -28.45
CA MET A 5 11.17 26.88 -27.52
C MET A 5 10.65 25.43 -27.51
N THR A 6 11.20 24.48 -26.74
CA THR A 6 10.44 23.23 -26.39
C THR A 6 10.97 22.35 -25.23
N SER A 7 11.80 22.82 -24.29
CA SER A 7 12.21 21.93 -23.18
C SER A 7 12.52 22.64 -21.86
N CYS A 8 11.49 23.23 -21.28
CA CYS A 8 11.43 23.46 -19.83
C CYS A 8 10.50 22.42 -19.17
N LEU A 9 10.72 21.14 -19.43
CA LEU A 9 10.16 20.09 -18.59
C LEU A 9 11.17 19.80 -17.47
N PRO A 10 10.81 19.94 -16.18
CA PRO A 10 11.67 19.48 -15.12
C PRO A 10 11.92 17.97 -15.29
N ARG A 11 13.19 17.61 -15.44
CA ARG A 11 13.68 16.23 -15.38
C ARG A 11 13.42 15.68 -13.97
N ASP A 12 12.80 14.51 -13.92
CA ASP A 12 12.62 13.58 -12.79
C ASP A 12 11.70 14.00 -11.62
N PRO A 13 10.42 13.59 -11.64
CA PRO A 13 9.52 13.69 -10.48
C PRO A 13 9.77 12.63 -9.39
N LEU A 14 10.84 11.83 -9.46
CA LEU A 14 11.11 10.70 -8.54
C LEU A 14 12.27 10.94 -7.55
N LYS A 15 12.77 12.17 -7.44
CA LYS A 15 13.77 12.54 -6.42
C LYS A 15 13.17 13.05 -5.11
N SER A 16 11.85 13.20 -5.02
CA SER A 16 11.18 13.51 -3.76
C SER A 16 10.97 12.23 -2.96
N THR A 17 11.52 12.19 -1.75
CA THR A 17 11.23 11.11 -0.81
C THR A 17 9.76 11.23 -0.39
N VAL A 18 8.98 10.16 -0.49
CA VAL A 18 7.58 10.18 -0.05
C VAL A 18 7.48 9.49 1.31
N ARG A 19 6.81 10.14 2.26
CA ARG A 19 6.37 9.50 3.50
C ARG A 19 4.91 9.11 3.35
N VAL A 20 4.56 7.90 3.75
CA VAL A 20 3.22 7.34 3.58
C VAL A 20 2.76 6.71 4.88
N ARG A 21 1.48 6.86 5.18
CA ARG A 21 0.79 6.18 6.26
C ARG A 21 -0.26 5.26 5.65
N PHE A 22 -0.29 4.01 6.08
CA PHE A 22 -1.25 3.02 5.61
C PHE A 22 -2.30 2.72 6.66
N LEU A 23 -3.52 2.40 6.23
CA LEU A 23 -4.43 1.55 6.99
C LEU A 23 -4.23 0.11 6.53
N VAL A 24 -3.91 -0.76 7.48
CA VAL A 24 -3.79 -2.21 7.28
C VAL A 24 -4.97 -2.86 7.99
N THR A 25 -5.82 -3.54 7.23
CA THR A 25 -6.90 -4.38 7.76
C THR A 25 -6.56 -5.83 7.53
N VAL A 26 -6.62 -6.64 8.58
CA VAL A 26 -6.49 -8.09 8.52
C VAL A 26 -7.84 -8.70 8.91
N ASN A 27 -8.27 -9.70 8.15
CA ASN A 27 -9.38 -10.58 8.50
C ASN A 27 -8.87 -12.02 8.43
N ASP A 28 -8.53 -12.56 9.59
CA ASP A 28 -8.15 -13.96 9.76
C ASP A 28 -9.40 -14.80 10.04
N THR A 29 -9.64 -15.78 9.16
CA THR A 29 -10.78 -16.71 9.25
C THR A 29 -10.43 -18.01 9.97
N TRP A 30 -9.20 -18.16 10.45
CA TRP A 30 -8.74 -19.32 11.20
C TRP A 30 -9.24 -19.33 12.65
N ASP A 31 -9.25 -18.19 13.34
CA ASP A 31 -9.78 -18.12 14.70
C ASP A 31 -11.27 -18.51 14.68
N PRO A 32 -11.72 -19.50 15.46
CA PRO A 32 -13.13 -19.87 15.55
C PRO A 32 -14.04 -18.74 16.02
N ASN A 33 -13.49 -17.71 16.67
CA ASN A 33 -14.20 -16.48 17.04
C ASN A 33 -14.11 -15.38 15.97
N GLY A 34 -13.30 -15.60 14.93
CA GLY A 34 -12.93 -14.63 13.89
C GLY A 34 -12.00 -13.54 14.43
N CYS A 35 -10.98 -13.17 13.66
CA CYS A 35 -10.16 -12.01 14.00
C CYS A 35 -10.16 -10.99 12.87
N MET A 36 -10.83 -9.86 13.09
CA MET A 36 -10.79 -8.72 12.18
C MET A 36 -10.32 -7.48 12.91
N ALA A 37 -9.23 -6.89 12.45
CA ALA A 37 -8.66 -5.67 13.03
C ALA A 37 -8.14 -4.73 11.94
N THR A 38 -8.17 -3.44 12.23
CA THR A 38 -7.58 -2.40 11.37
C THR A 38 -6.66 -1.53 12.21
N VAL A 39 -5.46 -1.26 11.70
CA VAL A 39 -4.49 -0.37 12.33
C VAL A 39 -3.96 0.65 11.34
N ALA A 40 -3.66 1.85 11.83
CA ALA A 40 -2.91 2.84 11.07
C ALA A 40 -1.42 2.69 11.38
N THR A 41 -0.59 2.56 10.36
CA THR A 41 0.87 2.54 10.54
C THR A 41 1.38 3.89 11.06
N PRO A 42 2.61 3.97 11.59
CA PRO A 42 3.34 5.24 11.61
C PRO A 42 3.63 5.72 10.16
N PHE A 43 4.15 6.94 10.02
CA PHE A 43 4.66 7.39 8.72
C PHE A 43 5.89 6.59 8.32
N LEU A 44 5.76 5.80 7.27
CA LEU A 44 6.83 5.04 6.66
C LEU A 44 7.46 5.84 5.53
N VAL A 45 8.75 5.65 5.29
CA VAL A 45 9.51 6.39 4.26
C VAL A 45 9.73 5.45 3.07
N ALA A 46 9.34 5.88 1.87
CA ALA A 46 9.50 5.09 0.66
C ALA A 46 10.99 4.88 0.36
N GLY A 47 11.37 3.64 0.00
CA GLY A 47 12.76 3.27 -0.28
C GLY A 47 13.56 2.81 0.93
N MET A 48 12.95 2.71 2.11
CA MET A 48 13.52 2.01 3.27
C MET A 48 13.19 0.51 3.20
N ILE A 49 14.10 -0.32 3.70
CA ILE A 49 14.00 -1.80 3.68
C ILE A 49 13.14 -2.26 4.88
N HIS A 50 12.41 -3.39 4.80
CA HIS A 50 11.48 -3.91 5.84
C HIS A 50 12.03 -3.89 7.26
N ASN A 51 13.31 -4.17 7.43
CA ASN A 51 13.94 -4.19 8.75
C ASN A 51 13.86 -2.82 9.45
N GLU A 52 13.68 -1.74 8.70
CA GLU A 52 13.60 -0.36 9.17
C GLU A 52 12.15 0.12 9.38
N THR A 53 11.13 -0.55 8.85
CA THR A 53 9.71 -0.12 8.98
C THR A 53 9.08 -0.51 10.32
N GLY A 54 9.76 -1.36 11.10
CA GLY A 54 9.30 -1.85 12.40
C GLY A 54 8.13 -2.83 12.29
N GLN A 55 7.88 -3.61 13.35
CA GLN A 55 6.72 -4.49 13.39
C GLN A 55 5.43 -3.68 13.53
N ILE A 56 4.48 -3.91 12.62
CA ILE A 56 3.13 -3.38 12.70
C ILE A 56 2.26 -4.44 13.36
N GLN A 57 1.63 -4.08 14.48
CA GLN A 57 0.67 -4.93 15.19
C GLN A 57 -0.74 -4.63 14.69
N VAL A 58 -1.41 -5.59 14.05
CA VAL A 58 -2.79 -5.45 13.56
C VAL A 58 -3.75 -6.11 14.56
N GLY A 59 -4.02 -5.40 15.66
CA GLY A 59 -4.81 -5.95 16.76
C GLY A 59 -4.20 -7.24 17.30
N SER A 60 -5.02 -8.25 17.59
CA SER A 60 -4.56 -9.60 17.96
C SER A 60 -4.47 -10.55 16.77
N CYS A 61 -4.77 -10.09 15.54
CA CYS A 61 -4.95 -10.97 14.39
C CYS A 61 -3.64 -11.33 13.71
N ASP A 62 -2.77 -10.35 13.55
CA ASP A 62 -1.48 -10.54 12.89
C ASP A 62 -0.51 -9.43 13.28
N HIS A 63 0.76 -9.68 13.02
CA HIS A 63 1.82 -8.69 13.13
C HIS A 63 2.93 -8.98 12.12
N GLY A 64 3.67 -7.95 11.75
CA GLY A 64 4.74 -8.10 10.77
C GLY A 64 5.31 -6.77 10.30
N PRO A 65 6.52 -6.75 9.73
CA PRO A 65 7.02 -5.58 9.03
C PRO A 65 6.30 -5.40 7.68
N LEU A 66 6.16 -4.14 7.26
CA LEU A 66 5.58 -3.78 5.96
C LEU A 66 6.67 -3.18 5.08
N ASP A 67 6.97 -3.85 3.98
CA ASP A 67 7.77 -3.33 2.89
C ASP A 67 6.90 -2.51 1.94
N PHE A 68 7.39 -1.37 1.48
CA PHE A 68 6.75 -0.69 0.35
C PHE A 68 7.74 0.12 -0.49
N SER A 69 7.41 0.25 -1.77
CA SER A 69 8.11 1.13 -2.70
C SER A 69 7.11 1.93 -3.53
N VAL A 70 7.47 3.16 -3.86
CA VAL A 70 6.71 4.00 -4.78
C VAL A 70 7.48 4.07 -6.08
N GLN A 71 6.88 3.59 -7.15
CA GLN A 71 7.44 3.60 -8.49
C GLN A 71 6.62 4.50 -9.41
N GLN A 72 7.21 4.88 -10.54
CA GLN A 72 6.47 5.62 -11.57
C GLN A 72 5.27 4.81 -12.04
N GLY A 73 4.15 5.50 -12.19
CA GLY A 73 2.91 4.93 -12.69
C GLY A 73 2.97 4.59 -14.18
N SER A 74 1.93 3.92 -14.67
CA SER A 74 1.70 3.66 -16.08
C SER A 74 1.45 4.93 -16.90
N ASP A 75 1.77 4.91 -18.20
CA ASP A 75 1.38 5.94 -19.17
C ASP A 75 -0.13 5.91 -19.51
N ASP A 76 -0.96 5.31 -18.64
CA ASP A 76 -2.42 5.15 -18.83
C ASP A 76 -3.21 6.46 -18.64
N GLY A 77 -2.52 7.54 -18.25
CA GLY A 77 -3.10 8.85 -18.02
C GLY A 77 -3.84 9.01 -16.69
N TYR A 78 -3.93 7.95 -15.88
CA TYR A 78 -4.64 7.93 -14.60
C TYR A 78 -3.71 7.68 -13.41
N SER A 79 -2.93 6.61 -13.46
CA SER A 79 -2.02 6.20 -12.38
C SER A 79 -0.67 6.87 -12.58
N LYS A 80 -0.36 7.92 -11.82
CA LYS A 80 0.95 8.59 -11.91
C LYS A 80 2.05 7.86 -11.14
N MET A 81 1.66 7.04 -10.18
CA MET A 81 2.53 6.28 -9.27
C MET A 81 1.90 4.90 -9.00
N HIS A 82 2.76 3.92 -8.73
CA HIS A 82 2.37 2.63 -8.18
C HIS A 82 3.01 2.45 -6.81
N VAL A 83 2.20 2.11 -5.80
CA VAL A 83 2.69 1.73 -4.48
C VAL A 83 2.67 0.21 -4.40
N PHE A 84 3.85 -0.39 -4.50
CA PHE A 84 4.04 -1.82 -4.28
C PHE A 84 4.27 -2.06 -2.81
N LEU A 85 3.54 -3.01 -2.23
CA LEU A 85 3.62 -3.30 -0.81
C LEU A 85 3.58 -4.79 -0.55
N THR A 86 4.38 -5.20 0.44
CA THR A 86 4.52 -6.58 0.89
C THR A 86 4.47 -6.59 2.41
N PHE A 87 3.49 -7.28 2.97
CA PHE A 87 3.35 -7.43 4.41
C PHE A 87 3.90 -8.79 4.83
N HIS A 88 4.94 -8.81 5.64
CA HIS A 88 5.56 -10.05 6.13
C HIS A 88 4.80 -10.52 7.37
N SER A 89 3.64 -11.09 7.11
CA SER A 89 2.72 -11.63 8.10
C SER A 89 3.38 -12.68 9.00
N SER A 90 3.07 -12.65 10.29
CA SER A 90 3.46 -13.67 11.26
C SER A 90 2.61 -14.94 11.17
N VAL A 91 1.42 -14.85 10.57
CA VAL A 91 0.51 -15.99 10.45
C VAL A 91 0.69 -16.74 9.13
N ILE A 92 1.28 -16.10 8.12
CA ILE A 92 1.64 -16.70 6.82
C ILE A 92 3.13 -17.08 6.84
N GLU A 93 3.44 -18.28 7.34
CA GLU A 93 4.83 -18.77 7.46
C GLU A 93 5.24 -19.69 6.30
N ASP A 94 4.28 -20.37 5.67
CA ASP A 94 4.49 -21.43 4.67
C ASP A 94 4.14 -21.01 3.23
N ALA A 95 3.73 -19.77 3.03
CA ALA A 95 3.38 -19.20 1.73
C ALA A 95 4.17 -17.92 1.41
N SER A 96 3.95 -17.37 0.23
CA SER A 96 4.53 -16.08 -0.13
C SER A 96 3.87 -14.96 0.69
N PRO A 97 4.60 -13.94 1.14
CA PRO A 97 4.00 -12.86 1.90
C PRO A 97 2.90 -12.12 1.09
N PRO A 98 1.79 -11.72 1.75
CA PRO A 98 0.74 -10.90 1.15
C PRO A 98 1.32 -9.67 0.43
N THR A 99 1.23 -9.68 -0.89
CA THR A 99 1.78 -8.64 -1.76
C THR A 99 0.69 -8.03 -2.63
N CYS A 100 0.76 -6.71 -2.83
CA CYS A 100 -0.29 -5.97 -3.50
C CYS A 100 0.23 -4.68 -4.15
N ASN A 101 -0.49 -4.12 -5.12
CA ASN A 101 -0.15 -2.87 -5.82
C ASN A 101 -1.32 -1.88 -5.74
N ILE A 102 -1.06 -0.68 -5.25
CA ILE A 102 -2.03 0.42 -5.23
C ILE A 102 -1.69 1.40 -6.36
N PRO A 103 -2.52 1.48 -7.43
CA PRO A 103 -2.43 2.57 -8.38
C PRO A 103 -2.81 3.89 -7.70
N TRP A 104 -1.99 4.92 -7.88
CA TRP A 104 -2.14 6.19 -7.17
C TRP A 104 -1.71 7.37 -8.03
N ASN A 105 -2.42 8.48 -7.95
CA ASN A 105 -2.18 9.68 -8.76
C ASN A 105 -1.72 10.90 -7.94
N GLY A 106 -1.43 10.72 -6.65
CA GLY A 106 -1.08 11.80 -5.73
C GLY A 106 -2.28 12.42 -4.99
N THR A 107 -3.51 11.98 -5.28
CA THR A 107 -4.74 12.49 -4.65
C THR A 107 -5.54 11.36 -4.02
N TYR A 108 -6.51 11.72 -3.18
CA TYR A 108 -7.58 10.79 -2.82
C TYR A 108 -8.43 10.47 -4.06
N ILE A 109 -9.09 9.32 -4.03
CA ILE A 109 -10.07 8.96 -5.06
C ILE A 109 -11.28 9.87 -4.85
N ASN A 110 -11.67 10.59 -5.90
CA ASN A 110 -12.84 11.44 -5.85
C ASN A 110 -14.09 10.55 -5.79
N PRO A 111 -14.97 10.70 -4.78
CA PRO A 111 -16.22 9.92 -4.68
C PRO A 111 -17.27 10.40 -5.70
N THR A 112 -16.87 10.59 -6.97
CA THR A 112 -17.77 10.88 -8.09
C THR A 112 -18.41 9.63 -8.67
N GLU A 113 -17.95 8.45 -8.25
CA GLU A 113 -18.62 7.20 -8.55
C GLU A 113 -19.88 7.10 -7.69
N ASN A 114 -21.04 6.83 -8.30
CA ASN A 114 -22.32 6.58 -7.61
C ASN A 114 -22.30 5.31 -6.74
N ASN A 115 -21.12 4.80 -6.39
CA ASN A 115 -20.91 3.63 -5.57
C ASN A 115 -20.56 4.07 -4.15
N MET A 116 -21.57 4.11 -3.28
CA MET A 116 -21.39 4.46 -1.86
C MET A 116 -20.47 3.47 -1.12
N ASP A 117 -20.24 2.29 -1.68
CA ASP A 117 -19.39 1.24 -1.10
C ASP A 117 -17.91 1.39 -1.49
N SER A 118 -17.56 2.34 -2.37
CA SER A 118 -16.17 2.55 -2.76
C SER A 118 -15.40 3.39 -1.73
N SER A 119 -14.18 2.96 -1.42
CA SER A 119 -13.29 3.69 -0.52
C SER A 119 -12.71 4.91 -1.23
N PRO A 120 -12.76 6.13 -0.63
CA PRO A 120 -12.07 7.30 -1.18
C PRO A 120 -10.54 7.21 -1.01
N LEU A 121 -10.06 6.27 -0.19
CA LEU A 121 -8.65 5.98 -0.04
C LEU A 121 -8.19 5.04 -1.15
N PRO A 122 -7.12 5.38 -1.90
CA PRO A 122 -6.48 4.45 -2.82
C PRO A 122 -6.11 3.18 -2.06
N SER A 123 -6.49 2.03 -2.60
CA SER A 123 -6.40 0.77 -1.88
C SER A 123 -6.16 -0.39 -2.81
N CYS A 124 -5.74 -1.50 -2.20
CA CYS A 124 -5.73 -2.79 -2.84
C CYS A 124 -5.97 -3.87 -1.77
N ALA A 125 -6.37 -5.06 -2.20
CA ALA A 125 -6.63 -6.18 -1.33
C ALA A 125 -5.99 -7.44 -1.89
N THR A 126 -5.53 -8.30 -0.99
CA THR A 126 -5.01 -9.62 -1.34
C THR A 126 -5.50 -10.62 -0.31
N ALA A 127 -5.46 -11.89 -0.68
CA ALA A 127 -5.82 -12.99 0.20
C ALA A 127 -4.76 -14.06 0.08
N ASP A 128 -4.35 -14.60 1.22
CA ASP A 128 -3.39 -15.69 1.28
C ASP A 128 -3.95 -16.84 2.09
N SER A 129 -3.50 -18.05 1.78
CA SER A 129 -3.94 -19.27 2.44
C SER A 129 -2.78 -19.92 3.17
N ARG A 130 -2.94 -20.10 4.48
CA ARG A 130 -2.06 -20.99 5.24
C ARG A 130 -2.53 -22.43 5.02
N GLU A 131 -1.60 -23.31 4.64
CA GLU A 131 -1.84 -24.75 4.47
C GLU A 131 -2.99 -25.14 3.48
N GLY A 132 -3.54 -24.17 2.72
CA GLY A 132 -4.48 -24.39 1.62
C GLY A 132 -5.98 -24.50 1.95
N TYR A 133 -6.39 -24.30 3.22
CA TYR A 133 -7.81 -24.40 3.62
C TYR A 133 -8.32 -23.28 4.52
N HIS A 134 -7.44 -22.45 5.09
CA HIS A 134 -7.80 -21.24 5.82
C HIS A 134 -7.34 -20.00 5.05
N MET A 135 -8.23 -19.03 4.89
CA MET A 135 -7.95 -17.78 4.15
C MET A 135 -7.74 -16.63 5.13
N THR A 136 -6.66 -15.89 4.95
CA THR A 136 -6.49 -14.58 5.58
C THR A 136 -6.58 -13.51 4.52
N TYR A 137 -7.41 -12.50 4.77
CA TYR A 137 -7.61 -11.39 3.85
C TYR A 137 -6.94 -10.13 4.38
N TYR A 138 -6.28 -9.43 3.47
CA TYR A 138 -5.53 -8.21 3.77
C TYR A 138 -6.06 -7.07 2.90
N TRP A 139 -6.35 -5.93 3.50
CA TRP A 139 -6.61 -4.69 2.78
C TRP A 139 -5.60 -3.64 3.19
N PHE A 140 -4.96 -3.04 2.18
CA PHE A 140 -4.01 -1.95 2.34
C PHE A 140 -4.62 -0.69 1.73
N ARG A 141 -4.69 0.40 2.51
CA ARG A 141 -5.20 1.68 2.04
C ARG A 141 -4.20 2.79 2.33
N LEU A 142 -3.96 3.67 1.36
CA LEU A 142 -3.19 4.90 1.55
C LEU A 142 -4.01 5.88 2.39
N LEU A 143 -3.61 6.08 3.64
CA LEU A 143 -4.30 6.99 4.57
C LEU A 143 -3.84 8.43 4.39
N GLU A 144 -2.52 8.65 4.46
CA GLU A 144 -1.90 9.97 4.42
C GLU A 144 -0.54 9.88 3.71
N TRP A 145 -0.11 10.96 3.06
CA TRP A 145 1.21 11.05 2.43
C TRP A 145 1.80 12.45 2.50
N GLN A 146 3.13 12.53 2.46
CA GLN A 146 3.90 13.78 2.43
C GLN A 146 5.03 13.63 1.40
N PHE A 147 5.07 14.53 0.41
CA PHE A 147 6.19 14.66 -0.52
C PHE A 147 7.26 15.54 0.14
N LEU A 148 8.49 15.05 0.25
CA LEU A 148 9.65 15.77 0.80
C LEU A 148 10.49 16.40 -0.31
#